data_AF-A0A9P1CSK6-F1
#
_entry.id   AF-A0A9P1CSK6-F1
#
_cell.length_a   1.000
_cell.length_b   1.000
_cell.length_c   1.000
_cell.angle_alpha   90.00
_cell.angle_beta   90.00
_cell.angle_gamma   90.00
#
_symmetry.space_group_name_H-M   'P 1'
#
loop_
_entity.id
_entity.type
_entity.pdbx_description
1 polymer ?
#
loop_
_entity_poly.entity_id
_entity_poly.type
_entity_poly.pdbx_seq_one_letter_code
_entity_poly.pdbx_strand_id
1 'polypeptide(L)'
;MEDSLCEAVEPFQGGGEPYDAQCAFRIGCRNAFSHYEGFCKDFRNRDVMADPVPDAVESLEACQAACRADDGCEGVEWYPDTQGWQNHKCHKFPGTPGSGGSSSMQVVQGGGDYLDAQCYVRHCFGGVARLRNDRWQHFTGYCRDRSGTDVQGNPVNLSETLEACQSVCSEDLSCEAIVWYPETRGYGEVKCWRYPPAPGSTHSGRGDSTEMPSQGGGNYLDAQCYLRFGPDSFTHFDGFCTDRDGVDVMADAVPSAESLGACQAVCLLNESCTGIEWYPGSGGWQNHKCHKFPGTPGSGGSSSLPVVQGGGDYLDAQCYVRPHSGAAVSISVPGCRVNGCQRSAGTL
;
A
#
# COMPACT_ATOMS: atom_id res chain seq x y z
N MET A 1 -28.69 12.26 -0.26
CA MET A 1 -28.37 13.59 0.29
C MET A 1 -28.36 13.42 1.79
N GLU A 2 -27.22 13.01 2.32
CA GLU A 2 -26.90 13.07 3.75
C GLU A 2 -25.57 13.79 3.83
N ASP A 3 -25.59 14.97 4.44
CA ASP A 3 -24.48 15.89 4.56
C ASP A 3 -23.44 15.35 5.55
N SER A 4 -22.19 15.24 5.09
CA SER A 4 -21.04 15.05 5.97
C SER A 4 -20.74 16.37 6.67
N LEU A 5 -21.24 16.52 7.90
CA LEU A 5 -20.94 17.65 8.77
C LEU A 5 -19.59 17.43 9.46
N CYS A 6 -18.59 18.24 9.12
CA CYS A 6 -17.49 18.53 10.02
C CYS A 6 -18.03 19.40 11.17
N GLU A 7 -18.36 18.80 12.32
CA GLU A 7 -18.65 19.59 13.52
C GLU A 7 -17.34 20.16 14.07
N ALA A 8 -17.24 21.49 14.09
CA ALA A 8 -16.17 22.20 14.77
C ALA A 8 -16.37 22.05 16.29
N VAL A 9 -15.43 21.37 16.95
CA VAL A 9 -15.38 21.34 18.42
C VAL A 9 -14.88 22.70 18.91
N GLU A 10 -15.67 23.41 19.71
CA GLU A 10 -15.26 24.72 20.24
C GLU A 10 -14.02 24.61 21.15
N PRO A 11 -13.09 25.57 21.10
CA PRO A 11 -11.89 25.55 21.92
C PRO A 11 -12.23 25.80 23.39
N PHE A 12 -11.71 24.93 24.25
CA PHE A 12 -11.71 25.10 25.70
C PHE A 12 -10.99 26.41 26.07
N GLN A 13 -11.70 27.34 26.71
CA GLN A 13 -11.13 28.61 27.17
C GLN A 13 -10.18 28.38 28.36
N GLY A 14 -8.92 28.07 28.07
CA GLY A 14 -7.83 28.04 29.03
C GLY A 14 -6.57 28.58 28.37
N GLY A 15 -6.11 29.75 28.79
CA GLY A 15 -4.96 30.45 28.22
C GLY A 15 -3.68 29.60 28.22
N GLY A 16 -3.33 29.11 27.03
CA GLY A 16 -2.07 28.44 26.70
C GLY A 16 -1.91 28.52 25.18
N GLU A 17 -0.69 28.78 24.72
CA GLU A 17 -0.36 29.01 23.31
C GLU A 17 -0.81 27.85 22.39
N PRO A 18 -1.17 28.14 21.12
CA PRO A 18 -1.72 27.13 20.21
C PRO A 18 -0.60 26.22 19.70
N TYR A 19 -0.52 25.01 20.25
CA TYR A 19 0.21 23.90 19.65
C TYR A 19 -0.80 22.86 19.13
N ASP A 20 -0.65 22.53 17.84
CA ASP A 20 -1.19 21.40 17.09
C ASP A 20 -2.66 21.00 17.33
N ALA A 21 -3.54 21.51 16.46
CA ALA A 21 -4.83 20.86 16.22
C ALA A 21 -4.57 19.48 15.57
N GLN A 22 -4.50 18.42 16.39
CA GLN A 22 -4.62 17.06 15.89
C GLN A 22 -6.05 16.86 15.41
N CYS A 23 -6.26 16.86 14.09
CA CYS A 23 -7.49 16.33 13.51
C CYS A 23 -7.58 14.84 13.84
N ALA A 24 -8.38 14.47 14.83
CA ALA A 24 -8.75 13.08 15.07
C ALA A 24 -9.73 12.66 13.97
N PHE A 25 -9.24 12.07 12.90
CA PHE A 25 -10.08 11.42 11.90
C PHE A 25 -10.62 10.12 12.49
N ARG A 26 -11.94 9.95 12.53
CA ARG A 26 -12.53 8.62 12.77
C ARG A 26 -12.19 7.72 11.58
N ILE A 27 -11.66 6.54 11.88
CA ILE A 27 -11.38 5.47 10.92
C ILE A 27 -12.69 5.09 10.25
N GLY A 28 -12.82 5.40 8.95
CA GLY A 28 -14.02 5.10 8.17
C GLY A 28 -13.88 3.74 7.51
N CYS A 29 -14.35 2.67 8.15
CA CYS A 29 -14.40 1.38 7.47
C CYS A 29 -15.54 1.32 6.46
N ARG A 30 -15.28 0.82 5.25
CA ARG A 30 -16.37 0.47 4.32
C ARG A 30 -17.17 -0.69 4.91
N ASN A 31 -18.45 -0.76 4.55
CA ASN A 31 -19.34 -1.86 4.93
C ASN A 31 -19.08 -3.15 4.10
N ALA A 32 -18.07 -3.16 3.23
CA ALA A 32 -17.75 -4.24 2.31
C ALA A 32 -16.67 -5.18 2.86
N PHE A 33 -16.80 -6.47 2.54
CA PHE A 33 -15.84 -7.53 2.89
C PHE A 33 -15.33 -8.22 1.62
N SER A 34 -14.03 -8.50 1.56
CA SER A 34 -13.46 -9.43 0.57
C SER A 34 -13.47 -10.84 1.14
N HIS A 35 -13.98 -11.80 0.36
CA HIS A 35 -14.05 -13.21 0.73
C HIS A 35 -12.81 -13.97 0.24
N TYR A 36 -12.30 -14.85 1.08
CA TYR A 36 -11.20 -15.78 0.81
C TYR A 36 -11.55 -17.16 1.39
N GLU A 37 -11.14 -18.23 0.71
CA GLU A 37 -11.28 -19.59 1.22
C GLU A 37 -10.30 -19.86 2.39
N GLY A 38 -10.73 -20.68 3.35
CA GLY A 38 -9.94 -21.06 4.51
C GLY A 38 -9.98 -20.04 5.65
N PHE A 39 -9.20 -20.32 6.70
CA PHE A 39 -9.08 -19.45 7.88
C PHE A 39 -8.27 -18.18 7.58
N CYS A 40 -8.47 -17.14 8.38
CA CYS A 40 -7.86 -15.84 8.17
C CYS A 40 -6.36 -15.80 8.52
N LYS A 41 -5.54 -15.21 7.63
CA LYS A 41 -4.08 -15.14 7.77
C LYS A 41 -3.53 -13.73 7.68
N ASP A 42 -2.40 -13.53 8.36
CA ASP A 42 -1.59 -12.32 8.25
C ASP A 42 -0.72 -12.33 6.98
N PHE A 43 -0.03 -11.21 6.73
CA PHE A 43 0.87 -11.04 5.59
C PHE A 43 2.09 -11.97 5.61
N ARG A 44 2.37 -12.62 6.74
CA ARG A 44 3.41 -13.64 6.88
C ARG A 44 2.86 -15.05 6.71
N ASN A 45 1.62 -15.20 6.23
CA ASN A 45 0.92 -16.46 6.04
C ASN A 45 0.74 -17.24 7.35
N ARG A 46 0.61 -16.53 8.48
CA ARG A 46 0.32 -17.12 9.79
C ARG A 46 -1.14 -16.90 10.16
N ASP A 47 -1.71 -17.87 10.84
CA ASP A 47 -3.06 -17.78 11.42
C ASP A 47 -3.16 -16.60 12.41
N VAL A 48 -4.21 -15.80 12.28
CA VAL A 48 -4.44 -14.59 13.08
C VAL A 48 -5.23 -14.91 14.34
N MET A 49 -4.96 -14.20 15.44
CA MET A 49 -5.74 -14.33 16.66
C MET A 49 -7.13 -13.70 16.48
N ALA A 50 -8.16 -14.54 16.59
CA ALA A 50 -9.55 -14.16 16.50
C ALA A 50 -10.21 -14.20 17.88
N ASP A 51 -11.25 -13.38 18.08
CA ASP A 51 -12.15 -13.51 19.22
C ASP A 51 -13.49 -14.11 18.77
N PRO A 52 -14.04 -15.09 19.50
CA PRO A 52 -15.39 -15.56 19.23
C PRO A 52 -16.37 -14.41 19.48
N VAL A 53 -17.33 -14.24 18.58
CA VAL A 53 -18.45 -13.34 18.84
C VAL A 53 -19.40 -14.05 19.84
N PRO A 54 -19.61 -13.52 21.07
CA PRO A 54 -20.14 -14.30 22.20
C PRO A 54 -21.61 -14.76 22.13
N ASP A 55 -22.31 -14.54 21.02
CA ASP A 55 -23.73 -14.85 20.87
C ASP A 55 -23.97 -15.83 19.71
N ALA A 56 -25.17 -16.43 19.66
CA ALA A 56 -25.64 -17.34 18.60
C ALA A 56 -25.77 -16.63 17.24
N VAL A 57 -24.65 -16.19 16.70
CA VAL A 57 -24.52 -15.64 15.35
C VAL A 57 -24.66 -16.82 14.40
N GLU A 58 -25.89 -17.08 13.98
CA GLU A 58 -26.26 -18.18 13.08
C GLU A 58 -26.16 -17.80 11.61
N SER A 59 -25.73 -16.58 11.28
CA SER A 59 -25.54 -16.13 9.90
C SER A 59 -24.27 -15.30 9.70
N LEU A 60 -23.69 -15.43 8.51
CA LEU A 60 -22.57 -14.59 8.06
C LEU A 60 -22.91 -13.11 8.13
N GLU A 61 -24.13 -12.72 7.78
CA GLU A 61 -24.56 -11.32 7.81
C GLU A 61 -24.52 -10.74 9.23
N ALA A 62 -24.99 -11.49 10.22
CA ALA A 62 -24.91 -11.09 11.63
C ALA A 62 -23.45 -11.05 12.12
N CYS A 63 -22.59 -11.96 11.62
CA CYS A 63 -21.16 -11.96 11.94
C CYS A 63 -20.47 -10.70 11.40
N GLN A 64 -20.71 -10.37 10.13
CA GLN A 64 -20.22 -9.14 9.51
C GLN A 64 -20.78 -7.90 10.20
N ALA A 65 -22.06 -7.90 10.62
CA ALA A 65 -22.65 -6.81 11.37
C ALA A 65 -21.98 -6.60 12.74
N ALA A 66 -21.66 -7.68 13.45
CA ALA A 66 -20.91 -7.62 14.71
C ALA A 66 -19.51 -7.02 14.52
N CYS A 67 -18.82 -7.40 13.43
CA CYS A 67 -17.56 -6.77 13.05
C CYS A 67 -17.74 -5.30 12.69
N ARG A 68 -18.80 -4.93 11.95
CA ARG A 68 -19.06 -3.53 11.58
C ARG A 68 -19.28 -2.62 12.81
N ALA A 69 -19.88 -3.16 13.87
CA ALA A 69 -20.13 -2.46 15.12
C ALA A 69 -18.87 -2.28 15.99
N ASP A 70 -17.78 -2.98 15.66
CA ASP A 70 -16.49 -2.89 16.34
C ASP A 70 -15.50 -2.10 15.47
N ASP A 71 -15.10 -0.92 15.96
CA ASP A 71 -14.16 -0.04 15.27
C ASP A 71 -12.77 -0.68 15.11
N GLY A 72 -12.42 -1.67 15.94
CA GLY A 72 -11.17 -2.43 15.86
C GLY A 72 -11.26 -3.68 14.99
N CYS A 73 -12.41 -3.99 14.39
CA CYS A 73 -12.57 -5.19 13.58
C CYS A 73 -12.18 -4.96 12.11
N GLU A 74 -11.15 -5.68 11.66
CA GLU A 74 -10.59 -5.70 10.31
C GLU A 74 -11.03 -6.93 9.50
N GLY A 75 -11.72 -7.90 10.10
CA GLY A 75 -12.23 -9.06 9.38
C GLY A 75 -12.99 -10.04 10.26
N VAL A 76 -13.64 -11.00 9.62
CA VAL A 76 -14.30 -12.13 10.27
C VAL A 76 -13.91 -13.44 9.64
N GLU A 77 -13.96 -14.50 10.44
CA GLU A 77 -13.86 -15.88 10.00
C GLU A 77 -15.18 -16.58 10.33
N TRP A 78 -15.74 -17.24 9.32
CA TRP A 78 -17.07 -17.80 9.36
C TRP A 78 -17.06 -19.29 9.02
N TYR A 79 -17.82 -20.08 9.78
CA TYR A 79 -17.96 -21.52 9.63
C TYR A 79 -19.40 -21.87 9.22
N PRO A 80 -19.69 -22.03 7.91
CA PRO A 80 -21.06 -22.18 7.41
C PRO A 80 -21.75 -23.49 7.82
N ASP A 81 -21.01 -24.59 7.79
CA ASP A 81 -21.49 -25.98 7.83
C ASP A 81 -21.14 -26.70 9.15
N THR A 82 -20.08 -26.29 9.86
CA THR A 82 -19.69 -26.89 11.16
C THR A 82 -20.11 -26.04 12.36
N GLN A 83 -19.92 -26.55 13.59
CA GLN A 83 -20.12 -25.75 14.81
C GLN A 83 -19.03 -24.66 15.00
N GLY A 84 -18.06 -24.61 14.08
CA GLY A 84 -16.93 -23.69 14.12
C GLY A 84 -15.96 -23.95 15.25
N TRP A 85 -14.99 -23.06 15.39
CA TRP A 85 -13.95 -23.17 16.40
C TRP A 85 -14.50 -22.82 17.80
N GLN A 86 -14.18 -23.64 18.81
CA GLN A 86 -14.73 -23.55 20.17
C GLN A 86 -16.27 -23.56 20.26
N ASN A 87 -16.96 -24.16 19.29
CA ASN A 87 -18.43 -24.12 19.15
C ASN A 87 -19.00 -22.73 18.82
N HIS A 88 -18.19 -21.84 18.23
CA HIS A 88 -18.62 -20.56 17.70
C HIS A 88 -18.40 -20.52 16.19
N LYS A 89 -19.47 -20.23 15.44
CA LYS A 89 -19.42 -20.07 13.98
C LYS A 89 -18.81 -18.76 13.50
N CYS A 90 -18.74 -17.74 14.37
CA CYS A 90 -18.29 -16.41 14.02
C CYS A 90 -17.13 -15.99 14.91
N HIS A 91 -16.02 -15.62 14.28
CA HIS A 91 -14.85 -15.05 14.93
C HIS A 91 -14.46 -13.73 14.26
N LYS A 92 -13.99 -12.76 15.03
CA LYS A 92 -13.61 -11.42 14.55
C LYS A 92 -12.14 -11.10 14.87
N PHE A 93 -11.50 -10.27 14.05
CA PHE A 93 -10.08 -9.88 14.17
C PHE A 93 -9.92 -8.37 13.99
N PRO A 94 -8.86 -7.71 14.50
CA PRO A 94 -8.00 -7.99 15.66
C PRO A 94 -8.55 -7.27 16.91
N GLY A 95 -9.86 -7.44 17.21
CA GLY A 95 -10.39 -7.04 18.51
C GLY A 95 -9.45 -7.54 19.61
N THR A 96 -9.00 -6.66 20.50
CA THR A 96 -8.00 -6.98 21.53
C THR A 96 -8.36 -8.21 22.39
N PRO A 97 -7.37 -8.89 23.01
CA PRO A 97 -7.00 -10.28 22.74
C PRO A 97 -7.83 -11.36 23.47
N GLY A 98 -8.10 -12.47 22.78
CA GLY A 98 -8.70 -13.66 23.38
C GLY A 98 -8.65 -14.95 22.56
N SER A 99 -7.44 -15.53 22.42
CA SER A 99 -7.10 -16.92 22.07
C SER A 99 -7.55 -17.44 20.69
N GLY A 100 -6.62 -18.02 19.91
CA GLY A 100 -6.95 -18.83 18.72
C GLY A 100 -5.81 -18.98 17.73
N GLY A 101 -5.27 -17.85 17.25
CA GLY A 101 -4.19 -17.82 16.26
C GLY A 101 -2.80 -17.56 16.85
N SER A 102 -1.81 -17.48 15.97
CA SER A 102 -0.38 -17.33 16.32
C SER A 102 0.14 -15.89 16.21
N SER A 103 -0.70 -14.97 15.74
CA SER A 103 -0.32 -13.61 15.37
C SER A 103 -1.40 -12.59 15.74
N SER A 104 -1.02 -11.45 16.27
CA SER A 104 -1.92 -10.30 16.50
C SER A 104 -1.89 -9.28 15.35
N MET A 105 -1.45 -9.71 14.15
CA MET A 105 -1.28 -8.84 12.99
C MET A 105 -2.58 -8.76 12.16
N GLN A 106 -2.65 -7.75 11.29
CA GLN A 106 -3.79 -7.54 10.39
C GLN A 106 -4.08 -8.75 9.50
N VAL A 107 -5.37 -9.04 9.32
CA VAL A 107 -5.85 -10.05 8.37
C VAL A 107 -5.75 -9.49 6.95
N VAL A 108 -5.12 -10.24 6.05
CA VAL A 108 -4.96 -9.81 4.64
C VAL A 108 -5.42 -10.85 3.62
N GLN A 109 -5.65 -12.10 4.03
CA GLN A 109 -6.03 -13.20 3.14
C GLN A 109 -6.63 -14.37 3.93
N GLY A 110 -7.18 -15.36 3.21
CA GLY A 110 -7.53 -16.68 3.76
C GLY A 110 -6.54 -17.77 3.36
N GLY A 111 -6.63 -18.96 3.96
CA GLY A 111 -6.11 -20.20 3.40
C GLY A 111 -5.99 -21.35 4.40
N GLY A 112 -5.73 -22.56 3.91
CA GLY A 112 -5.63 -23.79 4.72
C GLY A 112 -6.98 -24.43 5.03
N ASP A 113 -6.94 -25.67 5.53
CA ASP A 113 -8.12 -26.57 5.56
C ASP A 113 -8.67 -26.80 6.98
N TYR A 114 -8.71 -25.76 7.83
CA TYR A 114 -9.27 -25.91 9.17
C TYR A 114 -10.80 -25.88 9.12
N LEU A 115 -11.43 -27.05 9.30
CA LEU A 115 -12.87 -27.24 9.17
C LEU A 115 -13.36 -26.74 7.80
N ASP A 116 -14.33 -25.84 7.81
CA ASP A 116 -15.00 -25.20 6.69
C ASP A 116 -14.82 -23.67 6.75
N ALA A 117 -13.77 -23.19 7.42
CA ALA A 117 -13.52 -21.78 7.63
C ALA A 117 -13.51 -20.99 6.32
N GLN A 118 -14.14 -19.82 6.35
CA GLN A 118 -14.09 -18.81 5.29
C GLN A 118 -13.72 -17.46 5.87
N CYS A 119 -12.72 -16.82 5.28
CA CYS A 119 -12.20 -15.55 5.74
C CYS A 119 -12.83 -14.39 4.97
N TYR A 120 -13.24 -13.36 5.70
CA TYR A 120 -13.85 -12.15 5.18
C TYR A 120 -13.10 -10.94 5.71
N VAL A 121 -12.28 -10.30 4.87
CA VAL A 121 -11.48 -9.14 5.26
C VAL A 121 -12.30 -7.87 5.07
N ARG A 122 -12.47 -7.08 6.13
CA ARG A 122 -13.17 -5.79 6.11
C ARG A 122 -12.21 -4.70 5.65
N HIS A 123 -12.65 -3.92 4.67
CA HIS A 123 -11.87 -2.80 4.16
C HIS A 123 -12.01 -1.59 5.07
N CYS A 124 -11.17 -1.54 6.10
CA CYS A 124 -11.06 -0.40 7.01
C CYS A 124 -10.09 0.66 6.49
N PHE A 125 -10.61 1.79 6.03
CA PHE A 125 -9.77 2.96 5.73
C PHE A 125 -9.47 3.68 7.05
N GLY A 126 -8.34 3.34 7.69
CA GLY A 126 -7.74 4.21 8.72
C GLY A 126 -7.04 3.56 9.92
N GLY A 127 -7.07 2.24 10.10
CA GLY A 127 -6.23 1.57 11.10
C GLY A 127 -5.01 0.98 10.42
N VAL A 128 -3.87 1.68 10.43
CA VAL A 128 -2.65 1.30 9.69
C VAL A 128 -2.77 1.07 8.18
N ALA A 129 -3.76 1.70 7.54
CA ALA A 129 -3.36 2.48 6.39
C ALA A 129 -2.33 3.50 6.93
N ARG A 130 -1.02 3.22 6.78
CA ARG A 130 -0.12 4.32 6.41
C ARG A 130 -0.94 5.11 5.41
N LEU A 131 -1.24 6.36 5.74
CA LEU A 131 -1.75 7.31 4.77
C LEU A 131 -0.81 7.16 3.57
N ARG A 132 -1.18 6.35 2.57
CA ARG A 132 -0.54 6.40 1.29
C ARG A 132 -1.02 7.75 0.82
N ASN A 133 -0.20 8.76 1.08
CA ASN A 133 -0.32 10.05 0.45
C ASN A 133 0.01 9.82 -1.03
N ASP A 134 -0.80 9.01 -1.71
CA ASP A 134 -0.71 8.73 -3.12
C ASP A 134 -0.90 10.08 -3.80
N ARG A 135 0.23 10.70 -4.15
CA ARG A 135 0.25 11.93 -4.90
C ARG A 135 0.05 11.51 -6.34
N TRP A 136 -1.02 11.97 -6.94
CA TRP A 136 -1.25 11.71 -8.35
C TRP A 136 -0.63 12.83 -9.17
N GLN A 137 0.27 12.49 -10.07
CA GLN A 137 0.72 13.43 -11.10
C GLN A 137 -0.23 13.29 -12.29
N HIS A 138 -0.88 14.39 -12.61
CA HIS A 138 -1.81 14.48 -13.72
C HIS A 138 -1.09 14.91 -14.99
N PHE A 139 -1.41 14.24 -16.09
CA PHE A 139 -1.01 14.58 -17.44
C PHE A 139 -2.22 14.57 -18.36
N THR A 140 -2.23 15.47 -19.35
CA THR A 140 -3.24 15.48 -20.40
C THR A 140 -3.06 14.29 -21.35
N GLY A 141 -4.17 13.72 -21.82
CA GLY A 141 -4.16 12.55 -22.71
C GLY A 141 -4.10 11.24 -21.91
N TYR A 142 -4.09 10.11 -22.62
CA TYR A 142 -3.93 8.80 -22.00
C TYR A 142 -2.46 8.53 -21.62
N CYS A 143 -2.21 7.49 -20.82
CA CYS A 143 -0.86 7.18 -20.35
C CYS A 143 0.01 6.54 -21.44
N ARG A 144 1.27 6.94 -21.52
CA ARG A 144 2.30 6.40 -22.42
C ARG A 144 3.55 6.03 -21.64
N ASP A 145 4.31 5.09 -22.17
CA ASP A 145 5.62 4.71 -21.64
C ASP A 145 6.71 5.75 -21.98
N ARG A 146 7.97 5.44 -21.63
CA ARG A 146 9.12 6.31 -21.91
C ARG A 146 9.43 6.42 -23.41
N SER A 147 9.10 5.40 -24.19
CA SER A 147 9.25 5.39 -25.65
C SER A 147 8.18 6.22 -26.38
N GLY A 148 7.12 6.63 -25.66
CA GLY A 148 5.97 7.34 -26.20
C GLY A 148 4.90 6.43 -26.79
N THR A 149 4.98 5.13 -26.51
CA THR A 149 4.01 4.10 -26.89
C THR A 149 2.89 4.04 -25.87
N ASP A 150 1.67 3.79 -26.36
CA ASP A 150 0.48 3.61 -25.55
C ASP A 150 0.65 2.40 -24.62
N VAL A 151 0.50 2.61 -23.31
CA VAL A 151 0.47 1.49 -22.35
C VAL A 151 -0.92 0.84 -22.39
N GLN A 152 -1.00 -0.45 -22.07
CA GLN A 152 -2.26 -1.18 -22.00
C GLN A 152 -2.78 -1.28 -20.57
N GLY A 153 -4.04 -0.87 -20.37
CA GLY A 153 -4.70 -0.89 -19.06
C GLY A 153 -5.79 -1.96 -18.99
N ASN A 154 -6.24 -2.24 -17.78
CA ASN A 154 -7.41 -3.07 -17.51
C ASN A 154 -8.62 -2.20 -17.15
N PRO A 155 -9.81 -2.46 -17.72
CA PRO A 155 -11.01 -1.69 -17.40
C PRO A 155 -11.44 -1.94 -15.95
N VAL A 156 -11.96 -0.89 -15.31
CA VAL A 156 -12.53 -0.94 -13.96
C VAL A 156 -14.01 -0.52 -14.03
N ASN A 157 -14.90 -1.52 -14.02
CA ASN A 157 -16.34 -1.34 -14.25
C ASN A 157 -17.13 -0.66 -13.11
N LEU A 158 -16.47 -0.24 -12.01
CA LEU A 158 -17.13 0.26 -10.80
C LEU A 158 -16.83 1.73 -10.47
N SER A 159 -16.15 2.44 -11.36
CA SER A 159 -15.62 3.76 -11.08
C SER A 159 -16.32 4.85 -11.89
N GLU A 160 -17.35 5.46 -11.33
CA GLU A 160 -18.03 6.62 -11.92
C GLU A 160 -17.37 7.97 -11.55
N THR A 161 -16.42 7.96 -10.62
CA THR A 161 -15.68 9.16 -10.21
C THR A 161 -14.17 8.93 -10.28
N LEU A 162 -13.39 10.02 -10.40
CA LEU A 162 -11.93 9.95 -10.38
C LEU A 162 -11.43 9.35 -9.06
N GLU A 163 -12.03 9.72 -7.94
CA GLU A 163 -11.65 9.24 -6.60
C GLU A 163 -11.90 7.74 -6.46
N ALA A 164 -12.99 7.22 -7.03
CA ALA A 164 -13.24 5.78 -7.08
C ALA A 164 -12.19 5.06 -7.94
N CYS A 165 -11.80 5.64 -9.07
CA CYS A 165 -10.76 5.10 -9.96
C CYS A 165 -9.41 5.03 -9.24
N GLN A 166 -9.03 6.14 -8.61
CA GLN A 166 -7.81 6.25 -7.82
C GLN A 166 -7.85 5.30 -6.63
N SER A 167 -8.97 5.13 -5.95
CA SER A 167 -9.13 4.17 -4.83
C SER A 167 -8.91 2.74 -5.29
N VAL A 168 -9.51 2.32 -6.41
CA VAL A 168 -9.33 0.96 -6.93
C VAL A 168 -7.86 0.71 -7.30
N CYS A 169 -7.21 1.68 -7.95
CA CYS A 169 -5.78 1.59 -8.19
C CYS A 169 -4.99 1.59 -6.87
N SER A 170 -5.43 2.36 -5.87
CA SER A 170 -4.71 2.46 -4.60
C SER A 170 -4.71 1.17 -3.80
N GLU A 171 -5.80 0.39 -3.90
CA GLU A 171 -5.98 -0.94 -3.32
C GLU A 171 -5.10 -2.00 -4.00
N ASP A 172 -4.78 -1.82 -5.28
CA ASP A 172 -3.87 -2.70 -6.02
C ASP A 172 -2.42 -2.20 -5.90
N LEU A 173 -1.57 -2.96 -5.19
CA LEU A 173 -0.15 -2.64 -5.03
C LEU A 173 0.62 -2.62 -6.35
N SER A 174 0.12 -3.32 -7.36
CA SER A 174 0.71 -3.30 -8.69
C SER A 174 0.23 -2.07 -9.48
N CYS A 175 -0.89 -1.44 -9.14
CA CYS A 175 -1.38 -0.35 -9.95
C CYS A 175 -0.56 0.94 -9.74
N GLU A 176 0.10 1.35 -10.83
CA GLU A 176 1.02 2.50 -10.88
C GLU A 176 0.42 3.70 -11.60
N ALA A 177 -0.61 3.50 -12.41
CA ALA A 177 -1.30 4.59 -13.08
C ALA A 177 -2.77 4.26 -13.35
N ILE A 178 -3.54 5.31 -13.63
CA ILE A 178 -4.87 5.21 -14.21
C ILE A 178 -4.99 6.11 -15.44
N VAL A 179 -5.87 5.72 -16.36
CA VAL A 179 -6.46 6.62 -17.35
C VAL A 179 -7.92 6.83 -16.97
N TRP A 180 -8.30 8.10 -16.89
CA TRP A 180 -9.63 8.54 -16.50
C TRP A 180 -10.27 9.37 -17.62
N TYR A 181 -11.54 9.13 -17.90
CA TYR A 181 -12.34 9.88 -18.88
C TYR A 181 -13.39 10.70 -18.12
N PRO A 182 -13.18 12.01 -17.83
CA PRO A 182 -14.07 12.79 -16.97
C PRO A 182 -15.46 13.04 -17.56
N GLU A 183 -15.54 13.38 -18.84
CA GLU A 183 -16.72 13.83 -19.57
C GLU A 183 -17.34 12.74 -20.44
N THR A 184 -16.54 11.85 -21.03
CA THR A 184 -17.05 10.78 -21.90
C THR A 184 -17.21 9.46 -21.16
N ARG A 185 -17.87 8.48 -21.78
CA ARG A 185 -17.93 7.10 -21.29
C ARG A 185 -16.59 6.35 -21.45
N GLY A 186 -15.58 6.97 -22.04
CA GLY A 186 -14.30 6.34 -22.32
C GLY A 186 -14.34 5.22 -23.36
N TYR A 187 -13.22 4.53 -23.52
CA TYR A 187 -13.12 3.37 -24.41
C TYR A 187 -13.97 2.21 -23.88
N GLY A 188 -14.81 1.62 -24.74
CA GLY A 188 -15.65 0.48 -24.36
C GLY A 188 -16.70 0.77 -23.29
N GLU A 189 -17.15 2.03 -23.17
CA GLU A 189 -18.05 2.51 -22.11
C GLU A 189 -17.47 2.41 -20.69
N VAL A 190 -16.13 2.35 -20.56
CA VAL A 190 -15.43 2.34 -19.28
C VAL A 190 -14.66 3.63 -19.06
N LYS A 191 -15.00 4.36 -17.99
CA LYS A 191 -14.36 5.64 -17.61
C LYS A 191 -13.02 5.48 -16.89
N CYS A 192 -12.74 4.32 -16.29
CA CYS A 192 -11.54 4.07 -15.50
C CYS A 192 -10.76 2.87 -16.03
N TRP A 193 -9.49 3.10 -16.35
CA TRP A 193 -8.56 2.05 -16.75
C TRP A 193 -7.37 2.07 -15.81
N ARG A 194 -7.02 0.93 -15.23
CA ARG A 194 -5.89 0.78 -14.30
C ARG A 194 -4.71 0.09 -14.97
N TYR A 195 -3.50 0.49 -14.63
CA TYR A 195 -2.27 0.01 -15.26
C TYR A 195 -1.39 -0.67 -14.22
N PRO A 196 -1.27 -2.02 -14.25
CA PRO A 196 -0.28 -2.74 -13.45
C PRO A 196 1.12 -2.61 -14.08
N PRO A 197 2.21 -2.94 -13.36
CA PRO A 197 3.57 -2.96 -13.86
C PRO A 197 3.70 -4.32 -14.59
N ALA A 198 3.76 -4.31 -15.92
CA ALA A 198 3.68 -5.55 -16.71
C ALA A 198 4.91 -6.49 -16.49
N PRO A 199 4.91 -7.78 -16.92
CA PRO A 199 4.26 -8.35 -18.11
C PRO A 199 3.38 -9.61 -17.88
N GLY A 200 2.33 -9.78 -18.69
CA GLY A 200 1.56 -11.04 -18.78
C GLY A 200 0.09 -10.93 -19.21
N SER A 201 -0.51 -9.73 -19.24
CA SER A 201 -1.89 -9.58 -19.68
C SER A 201 -1.99 -9.65 -21.21
N THR A 202 -2.38 -10.80 -21.74
CA THR A 202 -2.71 -10.99 -23.14
C THR A 202 -4.07 -10.35 -23.45
N HIS A 203 -4.09 -9.04 -23.73
CA HIS A 203 -5.25 -8.41 -24.38
C HIS A 203 -4.88 -7.92 -25.78
N SER A 204 -5.68 -8.30 -26.76
CA SER A 204 -5.47 -8.16 -28.21
C SER A 204 -5.78 -6.76 -28.77
N GLY A 205 -5.43 -5.70 -28.04
CA GLY A 205 -5.73 -4.32 -28.43
C GLY A 205 -4.49 -3.42 -28.44
N ARG A 206 -4.04 -3.04 -29.64
CA ARG A 206 -3.27 -1.86 -30.13
C ARG A 206 -2.32 -1.02 -29.22
N GLY A 207 -1.97 -1.46 -28.02
CA GLY A 207 -0.86 -0.92 -27.22
C GLY A 207 0.19 -2.01 -27.06
N ASP A 208 1.37 -1.81 -27.64
CA ASP A 208 2.43 -2.84 -27.72
C ASP A 208 3.45 -2.75 -26.58
N SER A 209 3.29 -1.80 -25.65
CA SER A 209 4.26 -1.61 -24.57
C SER A 209 3.89 -2.35 -23.29
N THR A 210 4.84 -3.11 -22.78
CA THR A 210 4.86 -3.69 -21.42
C THR A 210 5.60 -2.79 -20.43
N GLU A 211 6.08 -1.61 -20.86
CA GLU A 211 6.83 -0.70 -20.00
C GLU A 211 5.90 0.13 -19.10
N MET A 212 6.48 0.67 -18.03
CA MET A 212 5.75 1.50 -17.08
C MET A 212 5.27 2.81 -17.72
N PRO A 213 4.05 3.26 -17.40
CA PRO A 213 3.58 4.58 -17.81
C PRO A 213 4.43 5.67 -17.14
N SER A 214 4.97 6.58 -17.94
CA SER A 214 5.89 7.64 -17.47
C SER A 214 5.48 9.05 -17.88
N GLN A 215 4.48 9.17 -18.75
CA GLN A 215 3.97 10.44 -19.25
C GLN A 215 2.51 10.30 -19.73
N GLY A 216 1.81 11.41 -19.87
CA GLY A 216 0.61 11.48 -20.70
C GLY A 216 0.96 11.79 -22.15
N GLY A 217 0.08 11.41 -23.07
CA GLY A 217 0.16 11.87 -24.45
C GLY A 217 -0.86 11.23 -25.38
N GLY A 218 -1.18 11.93 -26.46
CA GLY A 218 -2.18 11.50 -27.44
C GLY A 218 -3.59 11.95 -27.08
N ASN A 219 -4.33 12.42 -28.08
CA ASN A 219 -5.69 12.89 -27.93
C ASN A 219 -6.65 11.74 -28.28
N TYR A 220 -7.04 10.96 -27.28
CA TYR A 220 -8.16 10.02 -27.42
C TYR A 220 -9.28 10.45 -26.48
N LEU A 221 -10.37 10.95 -27.07
CA LEU A 221 -11.47 11.57 -26.34
C LEU A 221 -10.94 12.66 -25.39
N ASP A 222 -11.34 12.58 -24.13
CA ASP A 222 -11.01 13.45 -23.01
C ASP A 222 -10.10 12.75 -21.99
N ALA A 223 -9.36 11.72 -22.41
CA ALA A 223 -8.49 10.93 -21.54
C ALA A 223 -7.52 11.81 -20.73
N GLN A 224 -7.38 11.48 -19.46
CA GLN A 224 -6.42 12.06 -18.53
C GLN A 224 -5.63 10.95 -17.86
N CYS A 225 -4.31 11.08 -17.87
CA CYS A 225 -3.39 10.13 -17.27
C CYS A 225 -3.04 10.61 -15.87
N TYR A 226 -3.18 9.72 -14.89
CA TYR A 226 -2.75 9.97 -13.54
C TYR A 226 -1.73 8.91 -13.16
N LEU A 227 -0.48 9.33 -12.99
CA LEU A 227 0.57 8.47 -12.46
C LEU A 227 0.53 8.55 -10.94
N ARG A 228 0.55 7.39 -10.30
CA ARG A 228 0.54 7.27 -8.85
C ARG A 228 1.96 7.42 -8.32
N PHE A 229 2.18 8.48 -7.57
CA PHE A 229 3.39 8.71 -6.78
C PHE A 229 3.07 8.62 -5.30
N GLY A 230 3.03 7.42 -4.74
CA GLY A 230 3.01 7.28 -3.29
C GLY A 230 4.25 7.90 -2.64
N PRO A 231 4.25 8.23 -1.33
CA PRO A 231 5.49 8.27 -0.54
C PRO A 231 6.25 6.93 -0.62
N ASP A 232 5.58 5.90 -1.12
CA ASP A 232 6.02 4.55 -1.39
C ASP A 232 6.38 4.30 -2.87
N SER A 233 6.39 5.33 -3.75
CA SER A 233 6.82 5.17 -5.14
C SER A 233 8.34 5.06 -5.19
N PHE A 234 8.84 3.87 -5.47
CA PHE A 234 10.27 3.66 -5.56
C PHE A 234 10.87 4.48 -6.72
N THR A 235 11.99 5.15 -6.46
CA THR A 235 12.80 5.75 -7.51
C THR A 235 13.63 4.67 -8.16
N HIS A 236 13.43 4.44 -9.45
CA HIS A 236 14.16 3.45 -10.22
C HIS A 236 15.53 3.98 -10.67
N PHE A 237 16.54 3.12 -10.55
CA PHE A 237 17.88 3.29 -11.09
C PHE A 237 18.32 2.00 -11.77
N ASP A 238 19.10 2.11 -12.84
CA ASP A 238 19.70 0.95 -13.48
C ASP A 238 20.81 0.36 -12.59
N GLY A 239 20.99 -0.96 -12.65
CA GLY A 239 22.03 -1.68 -11.91
C GLY A 239 21.64 -2.10 -10.49
N PHE A 240 22.62 -2.66 -9.77
CA PHE A 240 22.44 -3.08 -8.36
C PHE A 240 22.33 -1.89 -7.41
N CYS A 241 21.82 -2.08 -6.21
CA CYS A 241 21.59 -0.98 -5.26
C CYS A 241 22.84 -0.56 -4.48
N THR A 242 23.21 0.72 -4.54
CA THR A 242 24.35 1.29 -3.80
C THR A 242 23.96 2.38 -2.81
N ASP A 243 24.82 2.58 -1.81
CA ASP A 243 24.72 3.69 -0.88
C ASP A 243 25.26 5.01 -1.48
N ARG A 244 25.30 6.06 -0.65
CA ARG A 244 25.75 7.40 -1.05
C ARG A 244 27.20 7.47 -1.53
N ASP A 245 28.03 6.51 -1.11
CA ASP A 245 29.44 6.44 -1.44
C ASP A 245 29.68 5.53 -2.66
N GLY A 246 28.60 5.00 -3.26
CA GLY A 246 28.66 4.08 -4.39
C GLY A 246 29.04 2.66 -4.00
N VAL A 247 28.93 2.31 -2.71
CA VAL A 247 29.24 0.97 -2.20
C VAL A 247 27.99 0.11 -2.26
N ASP A 248 28.14 -1.12 -2.75
CA ASP A 248 27.08 -2.13 -2.80
C ASP A 248 26.52 -2.41 -1.38
N VAL A 249 25.20 -2.33 -1.23
CA VAL A 249 24.52 -2.44 0.06
C VAL A 249 24.19 -3.89 0.37
N MET A 250 24.17 -4.26 1.65
CA MET A 250 23.78 -5.59 2.07
C MET A 250 22.28 -5.80 1.89
N ALA A 251 21.89 -6.90 1.23
CA ALA A 251 20.52 -7.20 0.82
C ALA A 251 20.08 -8.57 1.36
N ASP A 252 18.83 -8.67 1.83
CA ASP A 252 18.23 -9.97 2.16
C ASP A 252 17.33 -10.44 1.01
N ALA A 253 17.52 -11.69 0.58
CA ALA A 253 16.64 -12.34 -0.37
C ALA A 253 15.20 -12.41 0.17
N VAL A 254 14.22 -12.27 -0.72
CA VAL A 254 12.80 -12.41 -0.43
C VAL A 254 12.24 -13.54 -1.32
N PRO A 255 12.39 -14.81 -0.91
CA PRO A 255 12.07 -15.96 -1.77
C PRO A 255 10.60 -16.07 -2.18
N SER A 256 9.68 -15.41 -1.47
CA SER A 256 8.25 -15.43 -1.77
C SER A 256 7.81 -14.37 -2.78
N ALA A 257 8.71 -13.47 -3.19
CA ALA A 257 8.37 -12.34 -4.06
C ALA A 257 8.80 -12.62 -5.51
N GLU A 258 7.85 -13.17 -6.29
CA GLU A 258 8.06 -13.57 -7.70
C GLU A 258 7.68 -12.46 -8.71
N SER A 259 7.33 -11.27 -8.23
CA SER A 259 7.05 -10.10 -9.07
C SER A 259 7.61 -8.82 -8.44
N LEU A 260 7.88 -7.80 -9.26
CA LEU A 260 8.33 -6.49 -8.78
C LEU A 260 7.36 -5.91 -7.75
N GLY A 261 6.06 -5.96 -8.01
CA GLY A 261 5.04 -5.48 -7.08
C GLY A 261 5.03 -6.23 -5.75
N ALA A 262 5.21 -7.57 -5.76
CA ALA A 262 5.35 -8.35 -4.53
C ALA A 262 6.64 -8.00 -3.77
N CYS A 263 7.73 -7.72 -4.49
CA CYS A 263 9.00 -7.30 -3.91
C CYS A 263 8.88 -5.94 -3.22
N GLN A 264 8.30 -4.96 -3.91
CA GLN A 264 8.00 -3.63 -3.37
C GLN A 264 7.10 -3.75 -2.15
N ALA A 265 6.02 -4.53 -2.22
CA ALA A 265 5.09 -4.76 -1.11
C ALA A 265 5.80 -5.21 0.17
N VAL A 266 6.72 -6.18 0.07
CA VAL A 266 7.48 -6.68 1.22
C VAL A 266 8.36 -5.57 1.81
N CYS A 267 8.96 -4.73 0.98
CA CYS A 267 9.75 -3.60 1.44
C CYS A 267 8.87 -2.53 2.12
N LEU A 268 7.72 -2.19 1.54
CA LEU A 268 6.80 -1.20 2.13
C LEU A 268 6.29 -1.61 3.50
N LEU A 269 6.08 -2.91 3.73
CA LEU A 269 5.67 -3.47 5.02
C LEU A 269 6.79 -3.46 6.08
N ASN A 270 8.04 -3.23 5.68
CA ASN A 270 9.17 -3.15 6.59
C ASN A 270 9.66 -1.70 6.73
N GLU A 271 9.51 -1.12 7.92
CA GLU A 271 9.94 0.26 8.19
C GLU A 271 11.43 0.49 8.01
N SER A 272 12.25 -0.55 8.26
CA SER A 272 13.68 -0.43 8.03
C SER A 272 13.99 -0.37 6.54
N CYS A 273 13.09 -0.81 5.67
CA CYS A 273 13.41 -1.01 4.27
C CYS A 273 13.60 0.31 3.50
N THR A 274 14.81 0.50 2.97
CA THR A 274 15.25 1.69 2.23
C THR A 274 15.20 1.51 0.71
N GLY A 275 15.05 0.29 0.22
CA GLY A 275 14.99 -0.03 -1.21
C GLY A 275 14.84 -1.51 -1.47
N ILE A 276 14.67 -1.87 -2.75
CA ILE A 276 14.75 -3.23 -3.25
C ILE A 276 15.64 -3.29 -4.49
N GLU A 277 16.12 -4.48 -4.78
CA GLU A 277 16.80 -4.81 -6.03
C GLU A 277 16.03 -5.95 -6.68
N TRP A 278 15.71 -5.77 -7.96
CA TRP A 278 14.84 -6.64 -8.72
C TRP A 278 15.53 -7.14 -9.99
N TYR A 279 15.32 -8.42 -10.31
CA TYR A 279 15.89 -9.10 -11.47
C TYR A 279 14.77 -9.60 -12.40
N PRO A 280 14.38 -8.82 -13.43
CA PRO A 280 13.19 -9.11 -14.24
C PRO A 280 13.34 -10.32 -15.18
N GLY A 281 14.49 -10.46 -15.83
CA GLY A 281 14.79 -11.43 -16.88
C GLY A 281 15.67 -12.62 -16.46
N SER A 282 16.45 -12.51 -15.38
CA SER A 282 17.28 -13.62 -14.87
C SER A 282 16.61 -14.37 -13.70
N GLY A 283 17.25 -15.44 -13.23
CA GLY A 283 16.88 -16.11 -11.96
C GLY A 283 17.24 -15.29 -10.71
N GLY A 284 17.86 -14.13 -10.89
CA GLY A 284 18.33 -13.24 -9.86
C GLY A 284 19.55 -13.75 -9.08
N TRP A 285 19.99 -12.95 -8.12
CA TRP A 285 21.12 -13.31 -7.25
C TRP A 285 20.70 -14.39 -6.24
N GLN A 286 21.54 -15.42 -6.08
CA GLN A 286 21.25 -16.63 -5.28
C GLN A 286 19.94 -17.35 -5.64
N ASN A 287 19.52 -17.31 -6.91
CA ASN A 287 18.24 -17.85 -7.40
C ASN A 287 17.00 -17.13 -6.81
N HIS A 288 17.15 -15.86 -6.44
CA HIS A 288 16.03 -15.03 -5.98
C HIS A 288 15.97 -13.74 -6.78
N LYS A 289 14.79 -13.43 -7.32
CA LYS A 289 14.55 -12.23 -8.10
C LYS A 289 14.39 -10.96 -7.28
N CYS A 290 14.06 -11.09 -5.99
CA CYS A 290 13.81 -9.98 -5.10
C CYS A 290 14.78 -9.96 -3.93
N HIS A 291 15.40 -8.81 -3.70
CA HIS A 291 16.23 -8.53 -2.53
C HIS A 291 15.80 -7.20 -1.91
N LYS A 292 15.77 -7.12 -0.58
CA LYS A 292 15.37 -5.91 0.15
C LYS A 292 16.51 -5.37 1.00
N PHE A 293 16.52 -4.06 1.20
CA PHE A 293 17.55 -3.33 1.94
C PHE A 293 16.95 -2.52 3.06
N PRO A 294 17.62 -2.33 4.21
CA PRO A 294 18.88 -2.93 4.57
C PRO A 294 18.65 -4.41 4.89
N GLY A 295 19.53 -5.24 4.36
CA GLY A 295 19.59 -6.66 4.67
C GLY A 295 20.39 -6.94 5.94
N THR A 296 20.65 -8.22 6.17
CA THR A 296 21.46 -8.71 7.28
C THR A 296 22.95 -8.53 6.98
N PRO A 297 23.78 -8.16 7.99
CA PRO A 297 25.22 -8.08 7.82
C PRO A 297 25.83 -9.37 7.23
N GLY A 298 26.47 -9.26 6.06
CA GLY A 298 27.12 -10.38 5.36
C GLY A 298 26.40 -10.90 4.11
N SER A 299 25.24 -10.36 3.76
CA SER A 299 24.49 -10.72 2.56
C SER A 299 24.78 -9.74 1.40
N GLY A 300 25.49 -10.18 0.37
CA GLY A 300 25.51 -9.54 -0.97
C GLY A 300 26.39 -8.31 -1.14
N GLY A 301 26.31 -7.33 -0.24
CA GLY A 301 27.08 -6.09 -0.29
C GLY A 301 28.04 -5.91 0.89
N SER A 302 28.66 -4.73 0.97
CA SER A 302 29.61 -4.36 2.03
C SER A 302 29.18 -3.18 2.88
N SER A 303 28.11 -2.49 2.50
CA SER A 303 27.54 -1.38 3.25
C SER A 303 26.24 -1.77 3.95
N SER A 304 26.03 -1.27 5.16
CA SER A 304 24.74 -1.32 5.87
C SER A 304 23.98 0.02 5.82
N LEU A 305 24.48 0.98 5.03
CA LEU A 305 23.84 2.28 4.84
C LEU A 305 22.58 2.16 3.98
N PRO A 306 21.66 3.13 4.06
CA PRO A 306 20.52 3.21 3.16
C PRO A 306 20.94 3.24 1.69
N VAL A 307 20.21 2.51 0.87
CA VAL A 307 20.31 2.63 -0.59
C VAL A 307 19.83 4.02 -1.02
N VAL A 308 20.57 4.66 -1.91
CA VAL A 308 20.18 5.97 -2.47
C VAL A 308 20.27 6.03 -3.99
N GLN A 309 20.90 5.05 -4.65
CA GLN A 309 21.10 5.05 -6.09
C GLN A 309 21.38 3.64 -6.63
N GLY A 310 21.39 3.52 -7.96
CA GLY A 310 21.90 2.33 -8.67
C GLY A 310 23.42 2.35 -8.84
N GLY A 311 23.99 1.19 -9.08
CA GLY A 311 25.41 0.93 -9.25
C GLY A 311 25.77 0.47 -10.65
N GLY A 312 26.82 -0.35 -10.75
CA GLY A 312 27.26 -0.92 -12.03
C GLY A 312 26.35 -2.05 -12.54
N ASP A 313 26.76 -2.63 -13.67
CA ASP A 313 26.03 -3.75 -14.28
C ASP A 313 26.30 -5.04 -13.51
N TYR A 314 25.24 -5.64 -12.93
CA TYR A 314 25.26 -6.99 -12.42
C TYR A 314 24.00 -7.72 -12.87
N LEU A 315 24.18 -8.74 -13.74
CA LEU A 315 23.08 -9.40 -14.43
C LEU A 315 22.16 -8.37 -15.10
N ASP A 316 20.88 -8.38 -14.73
CA ASP A 316 19.82 -7.48 -15.13
C ASP A 316 19.22 -6.74 -13.92
N ALA A 317 20.03 -6.54 -12.87
CA ALA A 317 19.61 -5.86 -11.65
C ALA A 317 19.03 -4.47 -11.95
N GLN A 318 17.92 -4.18 -11.27
CA GLN A 318 17.28 -2.88 -11.25
C GLN A 318 17.09 -2.45 -9.81
N CYS A 319 17.61 -1.27 -9.47
CA CYS A 319 17.52 -0.74 -8.13
C CYS A 319 16.29 0.16 -7.98
N TYR A 320 15.54 -0.05 -6.92
CA TYR A 320 14.35 0.71 -6.59
C TYR A 320 14.55 1.28 -5.19
N VAL A 321 14.74 2.59 -5.10
CA VAL A 321 14.99 3.30 -3.84
C VAL A 321 13.69 3.79 -3.27
N ARG A 322 13.43 3.46 -2.01
CA ARG A 322 12.23 3.93 -1.34
C ARG A 322 12.40 5.41 -0.96
N PRO A 323 11.46 6.30 -1.31
CA PRO A 323 11.48 7.66 -0.83
C PRO A 323 11.40 7.63 0.68
N HIS A 324 12.47 8.04 1.36
CA HIS A 324 12.39 8.20 2.80
C HIS A 324 11.40 9.32 3.05
N SER A 325 10.37 9.04 3.85
CA SER A 325 9.43 10.05 4.36
C SER A 325 10.21 10.99 5.29
N GLY A 326 10.96 11.92 4.70
CA GLY A 326 11.75 12.96 5.33
C GLY A 326 12.22 12.67 6.75
N ALA A 327 13.45 12.15 6.89
CA ALA A 327 14.34 12.86 7.81
C ALA A 327 14.35 14.30 7.29
N ALA A 328 13.67 15.22 8.00
CA ALA A 328 13.71 16.63 7.68
C ALA A 328 15.18 17.01 7.54
N VAL A 329 15.63 17.25 6.30
CA VAL A 329 16.96 17.78 6.04
C VAL A 329 16.93 19.15 6.68
N SER A 330 17.47 19.25 7.90
CA SER A 330 17.83 20.52 8.50
C SER A 330 18.99 21.04 7.68
N ILE A 331 18.66 21.73 6.59
CA ILE A 331 19.60 22.56 5.86
C ILE A 331 19.99 23.66 6.85
N SER A 332 21.12 23.49 7.53
CA SER A 332 21.76 24.60 8.21
C SER A 332 22.24 25.54 7.13
N VAL A 333 21.41 26.52 6.77
CA VAL A 333 21.84 27.64 5.94
C VAL A 333 22.84 28.44 6.80
N PRO A 334 24.13 28.51 6.45
CA PRO A 334 25.07 29.35 7.17
C PRO A 334 24.68 30.81 6.88
N GLY A 335 23.98 31.46 7.81
CA GLY A 335 23.63 32.88 7.67
C GLY A 335 22.34 33.35 8.35
N CYS A 336 21.42 32.47 8.74
CA CYS A 336 20.21 32.90 9.48
C CYS A 336 20.52 33.09 10.97
N ARG A 337 20.97 34.29 11.35
CA ARG A 337 20.91 34.74 12.75
C ARG A 337 19.49 35.19 13.06
N VAL A 338 18.73 34.35 13.77
CA VAL A 338 17.53 34.80 14.50
C VAL A 338 18.02 35.51 15.76
N ASN A 339 18.28 36.81 15.65
CA ASN A 339 18.46 37.66 16.82
C ASN A 339 17.08 37.96 17.41
N GLY A 340 16.76 37.40 18.57
CA GLY A 340 15.61 37.87 19.34
C GLY A 340 14.93 36.80 20.18
N CYS A 341 15.66 36.19 21.12
CA CYS A 341 15.04 35.53 22.28
C CYS A 341 16.05 35.49 23.43
N GLN A 342 16.22 36.62 24.12
CA GLN A 342 16.77 36.62 25.47
C GLN A 342 15.61 36.38 26.45
N ARG A 343 15.66 35.27 27.18
CA ARG A 343 14.83 35.08 28.38
C ARG A 343 15.42 35.91 29.52
N SER A 344 14.63 36.83 30.04
CA SER A 344 14.85 37.45 31.34
C SER A 344 14.59 36.39 32.41
N ALA A 345 15.62 35.98 33.14
CA ALA A 345 15.45 35.22 34.37
C ALA A 345 15.02 36.18 35.48
N GLY A 346 13.75 36.11 35.88
CA GLY A 346 13.29 36.67 37.15
C GLY A 346 13.40 35.59 38.22
N THR A 347 14.29 35.82 39.20
CA THR A 347 14.40 35.03 40.44
C THR A 347 13.47 35.66 41.49
N LEU A 348 12.85 34.82 42.32
CA LEU A 348 12.33 35.21 43.63
C LEU A 348 13.46 35.54 44.60
#